data_AF-A0A7S0YKH8-F1
#
_entry.id   AF-A0A7S0YKH8-F1
#
_cell.length_a   1.000
_cell.length_b   1.000
_cell.length_c   1.000
_cell.angle_alpha   90.00
_cell.angle_beta   90.00
_cell.angle_gamma   90.00
#
_symmetry.space_group_name_H-M   'P 1'
#
loop_
_entity.id
_entity.type
_entity.pdbx_description
1 polymer ?
#
loop_
_entity_poly.entity_id
_entity_poly.type
_entity_poly.pdbx_seq_one_letter_code
_entity_poly.pdbx_strand_id
1 'polypeptide(L)'
;AGSVEEDAFQAVNLSVVVLERRTAENAAVSDMFAPDAAPDVDEASGNISFVLVNGYYGSLLVQVQASDDGGTARGGKNFSRSDAFWIHINFVNLPPEFSVDPSDISLQENSGLNVLTGFA
;
A
#
# COMPACT_ATOMS: atom_id res chain seq x y z
N ALA A 1 -31.31 -26.60 -23.70
CA ALA A 1 -30.27 -25.94 -24.50
C ALA A 1 -29.47 -25.06 -23.55
N GLY A 2 -28.16 -25.30 -23.42
CA GLY A 2 -27.23 -24.33 -22.83
C GLY A 2 -27.01 -23.19 -23.83
N SER A 3 -26.81 -21.97 -23.34
CA SER A 3 -26.47 -20.82 -24.19
C SER A 3 -25.01 -20.91 -24.61
N VAL A 4 -24.67 -20.29 -25.74
CA VAL A 4 -23.28 -20.11 -26.21
C VAL A 4 -22.35 -19.46 -25.17
N GLU A 5 -22.89 -18.72 -24.20
CA GLU A 5 -22.11 -18.16 -23.09
C GLU A 5 -21.73 -19.20 -22.01
N GLU A 6 -22.42 -20.35 -21.92
CA GLU A 6 -22.07 -21.40 -20.96
C GLU A 6 -20.83 -22.21 -21.40
N ASP A 7 -20.53 -22.17 -22.71
CA ASP A 7 -19.45 -22.94 -23.34
C ASP A 7 -18.18 -22.11 -23.65
N ALA A 8 -18.17 -20.81 -23.28
CA ALA A 8 -17.02 -19.95 -23.48
C ALA A 8 -15.94 -20.15 -22.40
N PHE A 9 -14.68 -19.81 -22.71
CA PHE A 9 -13.65 -19.70 -21.68
C PHE A 9 -14.03 -18.61 -20.68
N GLN A 10 -13.93 -18.94 -19.39
CA GLN A 10 -14.22 -18.02 -18.29
C GLN A 10 -12.90 -17.52 -17.69
N ALA A 11 -12.84 -16.23 -17.37
CA ALA A 11 -11.74 -15.61 -16.66
C ALA A 11 -12.09 -15.49 -15.17
N VAL A 12 -11.16 -15.87 -14.31
CA VAL A 12 -11.22 -15.60 -12.88
C VAL A 12 -10.30 -14.44 -12.59
N ASN A 13 -10.82 -13.43 -11.90
CA ASN A 13 -10.07 -12.29 -11.42
C ASN A 13 -9.97 -12.33 -9.89
N LEU A 14 -8.89 -11.79 -9.34
CA LEU A 14 -8.72 -11.63 -7.90
C LEU A 14 -8.58 -10.14 -7.57
N SER A 15 -9.34 -9.68 -6.58
CA SER A 15 -9.31 -8.29 -6.14
C SER A 15 -8.86 -8.20 -4.70
N VAL A 16 -8.10 -7.16 -4.40
CA VAL A 16 -7.73 -6.75 -3.04
C VAL A 16 -8.11 -5.30 -2.81
N VAL A 17 -8.75 -5.01 -1.68
CA VAL A 17 -9.16 -3.66 -1.29
C VAL A 17 -8.69 -3.36 0.11
N VAL A 18 -8.11 -2.17 0.32
CA VAL A 18 -7.75 -1.67 1.64
C VAL A 18 -8.97 -1.06 2.30
N LEU A 19 -9.43 -1.65 3.40
CA LEU A 19 -10.55 -1.16 4.18
C LEU A 19 -10.11 -0.12 5.22
N GLU A 20 -8.99 -0.39 5.90
CA GLU A 20 -8.47 0.48 6.95
C GLU A 20 -6.95 0.56 6.93
N ARG A 21 -6.43 1.72 7.36
CA ARG A 21 -5.01 2.00 7.56
C ARG A 21 -4.86 2.66 8.93
N ARG A 22 -4.00 2.11 9.78
CA ARG A 22 -3.86 2.52 11.18
C ARG A 22 -2.38 2.68 11.55
N THR A 23 -2.05 3.68 12.36
CA THR A 23 -0.77 3.75 13.09
C THR A 23 -0.70 2.65 14.16
N ALA A 24 0.45 2.47 14.81
CA ALA A 24 0.59 1.55 15.95
C ALA A 24 -0.34 1.91 17.13
N GLU A 25 -0.68 3.19 17.28
CA GLU A 25 -1.60 3.72 18.28
C GLU A 25 -3.07 3.75 17.80
N ASN A 26 -3.36 3.08 16.68
CA ASN A 26 -4.69 2.93 16.10
C ASN A 26 -5.32 4.23 15.53
N ALA A 27 -4.50 5.25 15.25
CA ALA A 27 -4.95 6.45 14.54
C ALA A 27 -5.09 6.17 13.03
N ALA A 28 -6.11 6.74 12.38
CA ALA A 28 -6.31 6.55 10.94
C ALA A 28 -5.25 7.29 10.11
N VAL A 29 -4.85 6.68 8.99
CA VAL A 29 -3.77 7.18 8.11
C VAL A 29 -4.22 7.20 6.66
N SER A 30 -3.80 8.21 5.88
CA SER A 30 -4.13 8.34 4.45
C SER A 30 -2.95 8.06 3.51
N ASP A 31 -1.71 8.17 3.99
CA ASP A 31 -0.47 8.24 3.20
C ASP A 31 0.51 7.08 3.48
N MET A 32 -0.02 5.88 3.74
CA MET A 32 0.79 4.70 4.08
C MET A 32 1.63 4.15 2.91
N PHE A 33 1.17 4.32 1.67
CA PHE A 33 1.80 3.72 0.48
C PHE A 33 2.50 4.77 -0.37
N ALA A 34 3.59 4.37 -1.02
CA ALA A 34 4.23 5.17 -2.05
C ALA A 34 3.23 5.47 -3.19
N PRO A 35 3.44 6.55 -3.97
CA PRO A 35 2.58 6.87 -5.12
C PRO A 35 2.41 5.65 -6.03
N ASP A 36 1.16 5.36 -6.41
CA ASP A 36 0.77 4.24 -7.27
C ASP A 36 1.19 2.84 -6.77
N ALA A 37 1.44 2.68 -5.46
CA ALA A 37 1.90 1.42 -4.86
C ALA A 37 0.98 0.90 -3.75
N ALA A 38 -0.31 1.17 -3.86
CA ALA A 38 -1.33 0.55 -3.03
C ALA A 38 -1.38 -0.97 -3.26
N PRO A 39 -1.94 -1.76 -2.33
CA PRO A 39 -2.04 -3.21 -2.46
C PRO A 39 -2.67 -3.64 -3.79
N ASP A 40 -1.94 -4.51 -4.48
CA ASP A 40 -2.37 -5.23 -5.67
C ASP A 40 -2.14 -6.73 -5.47
N VAL A 41 -2.87 -7.56 -6.21
CA VAL A 41 -2.81 -9.02 -6.08
C VAL A 41 -2.57 -9.68 -7.42
N ASP A 42 -1.54 -10.53 -7.49
CA ASP A 42 -1.29 -11.37 -8.65
C ASP A 42 -2.27 -12.55 -8.67
N GLU A 43 -3.09 -12.64 -9.70
CA GLU A 43 -4.20 -13.60 -9.77
C GLU A 43 -3.72 -15.06 -9.88
N ALA A 44 -2.53 -15.28 -10.45
CA ALA A 44 -1.99 -16.62 -10.67
C ALA A 44 -1.36 -17.22 -9.40
N SER A 45 -0.68 -16.39 -8.60
CA SER A 45 0.02 -16.82 -7.39
C SER A 45 -0.72 -16.48 -6.09
N GLY A 46 -1.64 -15.51 -6.12
CA GLY A 46 -2.30 -14.96 -4.94
C GLY A 46 -1.40 -14.04 -4.11
N ASN A 47 -0.23 -13.66 -4.63
CA ASN A 47 0.69 -12.77 -3.92
C ASN A 47 0.16 -11.34 -3.89
N ILE A 48 0.09 -10.76 -2.68
CA ILE A 48 -0.24 -9.35 -2.49
C ILE A 48 1.04 -8.55 -2.40
N SER A 49 1.15 -7.48 -3.18
CA SER A 49 2.30 -6.58 -3.22
C SER A 49 1.87 -5.13 -2.97
N PHE A 50 2.71 -4.38 -2.26
CA PHE A 50 2.55 -2.94 -2.00
C PHE A 50 3.91 -2.35 -1.63
N VAL A 51 4.06 -1.04 -1.77
CA VAL A 51 5.26 -0.32 -1.31
C VAL A 51 4.83 0.72 -0.29
N LEU A 52 5.42 0.66 0.90
CA LEU A 52 5.17 1.63 1.96
C LEU A 52 5.97 2.91 1.73
N VAL A 53 5.46 4.04 2.22
CA VAL A 53 6.30 5.21 2.41
C VAL A 53 7.38 4.89 3.46
N ASN A 54 8.59 5.45 3.29
CA ASN A 54 9.72 5.17 4.18
C ASN A 54 9.36 5.46 5.65
N GLY A 55 9.72 4.55 6.54
CA GLY A 55 9.50 4.68 7.98
C GLY A 55 8.06 4.43 8.45
N TYR A 56 7.12 4.05 7.58
CA TYR A 56 5.78 3.68 8.03
C TYR A 56 5.76 2.33 8.76
N TYR A 57 5.02 2.30 9.87
CA TYR A 57 4.69 1.12 10.65
C TYR A 57 3.28 1.26 11.20
N GLY A 58 2.64 0.14 11.53
CA GLY A 58 1.23 0.11 11.92
C GLY A 58 0.51 -1.11 11.39
N SER A 59 -0.77 -0.97 11.07
CA SER A 59 -1.59 -2.07 10.58
C SER A 59 -2.50 -1.64 9.43
N LEU A 60 -2.70 -2.53 8.46
CA LEU A 60 -3.74 -2.38 7.43
C LEU A 60 -4.71 -3.55 7.43
N LEU A 61 -6.00 -3.26 7.26
CA LEU A 61 -7.03 -4.27 7.04
C LEU A 61 -7.29 -4.36 5.54
N VAL A 62 -7.00 -5.52 4.96
CA VAL A 62 -7.26 -5.81 3.55
C VAL A 62 -8.42 -6.78 3.44
N GLN A 63 -9.18 -6.65 2.35
CA GLN A 63 -10.22 -7.59 1.95
C GLN A 63 -9.90 -8.14 0.57
N VAL A 64 -10.06 -9.45 0.40
CA VAL A 64 -9.90 -10.15 -0.87
C VAL A 64 -11.21 -10.76 -1.34
N GLN A 65 -11.44 -10.77 -2.66
CA GLN A 65 -12.57 -11.43 -3.30
C GLN A 65 -12.19 -11.90 -4.70
N ALA A 66 -12.58 -13.13 -5.05
CA ALA A 66 -12.48 -13.64 -6.41
C ALA A 66 -13.79 -13.36 -7.17
N SER A 67 -13.67 -13.10 -8.46
CA SER A 67 -14.80 -12.96 -9.37
C SER A 67 -14.58 -13.68 -10.69
N ASP A 68 -15.64 -14.19 -11.30
CA ASP A 68 -15.61 -14.74 -12.66
C ASP A 68 -16.60 -14.04 -13.61
N ASP A 69 -16.43 -14.26 -14.91
CA ASP A 69 -17.31 -13.76 -15.97
C ASP A 69 -18.25 -14.82 -16.55
N GLY A 70 -18.40 -15.97 -15.88
CA GLY A 70 -19.24 -17.09 -16.34
C GLY A 70 -20.75 -16.88 -16.24
N GLY A 71 -21.17 -15.82 -15.53
CA GLY A 71 -22.57 -15.40 -15.43
C GLY A 71 -23.38 -16.12 -14.33
N THR A 72 -24.62 -15.64 -14.12
CA THR A 72 -25.48 -16.07 -12.99
C THR A 72 -26.63 -17.00 -13.39
N ALA A 73 -26.63 -17.50 -14.64
CA ALA A 73 -27.66 -18.40 -15.13
C ALA A 73 -27.79 -19.66 -14.23
N ARG A 74 -29.01 -20.16 -14.08
CA ARG A 74 -29.31 -21.37 -13.28
C ARG A 74 -28.85 -21.30 -11.82
N GLY A 75 -28.64 -20.10 -11.27
CA GLY A 75 -28.18 -19.91 -9.89
C GLY A 75 -26.65 -19.82 -9.75
N GLY A 76 -25.93 -19.60 -10.85
CA GLY A 76 -24.50 -19.26 -10.83
C GLY A 76 -24.20 -18.01 -10.01
N LYS A 77 -22.96 -17.89 -9.52
CA LYS A 77 -22.50 -16.78 -8.71
C LYS A 77 -21.13 -16.33 -9.19
N ASN A 78 -21.06 -15.10 -9.71
CA ASN A 78 -19.82 -14.52 -10.20
C ASN A 78 -18.85 -14.05 -9.11
N PHE A 79 -19.22 -14.14 -7.84
CA PHE A 79 -18.42 -13.60 -6.74
C PHE A 79 -18.28 -14.62 -5.62
N SER A 80 -17.06 -14.75 -5.10
CA SER A 80 -16.80 -15.49 -3.87
C SER A 80 -17.29 -14.72 -2.64
N ARG A 81 -17.29 -15.39 -1.49
CA ARG A 81 -17.28 -14.67 -0.21
C ARG A 81 -16.04 -13.79 -0.14
N SER A 82 -16.17 -12.60 0.42
CA SER A 82 -15.03 -11.75 0.74
C SER A 82 -14.43 -12.14 2.08
N ASP A 83 -13.10 -12.17 2.16
CA ASP A 83 -12.38 -12.45 3.40
C ASP A 83 -11.45 -11.29 3.73
N ALA A 84 -11.38 -10.92 5.01
CA ALA A 84 -10.57 -9.80 5.47
C ALA A 84 -9.57 -10.23 6.54
N PHE A 85 -8.37 -9.65 6.47
CA PHE A 85 -7.30 -9.93 7.43
C PHE A 85 -6.40 -8.72 7.64
N TRP A 86 -5.77 -8.70 8.81
CA TRP A 86 -4.82 -7.66 9.18
C TRP A 86 -3.42 -8.01 8.70
N ILE A 87 -2.74 -7.03 8.14
CA ILE A 87 -1.29 -7.06 7.92
C ILE A 87 -0.67 -6.11 8.92
N HIS A 88 0.21 -6.64 9.77
CA HIS A 88 0.96 -5.87 10.76
C HIS A 88 2.34 -5.54 10.22
N ILE A 89 2.63 -4.24 10.10
CA ILE A 89 3.94 -3.73 9.70
C ILE A 89 4.70 -3.38 10.97
N ASN A 90 5.73 -4.17 11.25
CA ASN A 90 6.54 -3.98 12.44
C ASN A 90 7.40 -2.72 12.32
N PHE A 91 7.55 -2.02 13.43
CA PHE A 91 8.45 -0.88 13.54
C PHE A 91 9.90 -1.29 13.24
N VAL A 92 10.59 -0.44 12.50
CA VAL A 92 12.04 -0.54 12.26
C VAL A 92 12.65 0.81 12.63
N ASN A 93 13.68 0.78 13.46
CA ASN A 93 14.45 1.98 13.78
C ASN A 93 15.27 2.41 12.57
N LEU A 94 14.97 3.59 12.02
CA LEU A 94 15.76 4.19 10.94
C LEU A 94 16.96 4.95 11.52
N PRO A 95 18.12 4.98 10.83
CA PRO A 95 19.23 5.83 11.23
C PRO A 95 18.81 7.32 11.19
N PRO A 96 19.42 8.18 12.02
CA PRO A 96 19.18 9.61 11.91
C PRO A 96 19.70 10.12 10.56
N GLU A 97 18.96 11.04 9.94
CA GLU A 97 19.37 11.75 8.74
C GLU A 97 19.59 13.24 9.06
N PHE A 98 20.64 13.83 8.48
CA PHE A 98 20.94 15.25 8.58
C PHE A 98 21.16 15.80 7.18
N SER A 99 20.38 16.81 6.80
CA SER A 99 20.52 17.53 5.53
C SER A 99 20.44 19.02 5.82
N VAL A 100 21.34 19.79 5.20
CA VAL A 100 21.34 21.24 5.24
C VAL A 100 21.39 21.72 3.81
N ASP A 101 20.43 22.56 3.41
CA ASP A 101 20.52 23.25 2.13
C ASP A 101 21.52 24.40 2.28
N PRO A 102 22.59 24.47 1.46
CA PRO A 102 23.53 25.58 1.52
C PRO A 102 22.88 26.96 1.33
N SER A 103 21.72 27.02 0.68
CA SER A 103 20.94 28.25 0.53
C SER A 103 20.22 28.70 1.81
N ASP A 104 20.05 27.82 2.80
CA ASP A 104 19.59 28.19 4.15
C ASP A 104 20.65 28.98 4.92
N ILE A 105 21.90 28.97 4.45
CA ILE A 105 23.02 29.67 5.10
C ILE A 105 23.25 31.01 4.40
N SER A 106 22.74 32.08 5.01
CA SER A 106 23.07 33.46 4.62
C SER A 106 23.98 34.10 5.66
N LEU A 107 25.15 34.57 5.23
CA LEU A 107 26.12 35.27 6.07
C LEU A 107 26.38 36.65 5.49
N GLN A 108 26.33 37.67 6.35
CA GLN A 108 26.72 39.03 5.96
C GLN A 108 28.24 39.12 5.82
N GLU A 109 28.67 40.02 4.95
CA GLU A 109 30.07 40.45 4.91
C GLU A 109 30.48 41.02 6.27
N ASN A 110 31.72 40.72 6.69
CA ASN A 110 32.27 41.05 8.01
C ASN A 110 31.65 40.30 9.21
N SER A 111 30.95 39.18 8.98
CA SER A 111 30.43 38.33 10.07
C SER A 111 31.51 37.59 10.89
N GLY A 112 32.77 37.60 10.44
CA GLY A 112 33.87 36.93 11.13
C GLY A 112 33.88 35.41 10.93
N LEU A 113 34.51 34.67 11.86
CA LEU A 113 34.54 33.20 11.84
C LEU A 113 33.14 32.65 12.17
N ASN A 114 32.56 31.91 11.24
CA ASN A 114 31.29 31.21 11.43
C ASN A 114 31.57 29.71 11.60
N VAL A 115 31.29 29.17 12.77
CA VAL A 115 31.41 27.73 13.07
C VAL A 115 30.01 27.14 13.11
N LEU A 116 29.69 26.28 12.14
CA LEU A 116 28.45 25.51 12.10
C LEU A 116 28.67 24.16 12.77
N THR A 117 28.60 24.15 14.09
CA THR A 117 28.66 22.92 14.88
C THR A 117 27.46 22.02 14.55
N GLY A 118 27.73 20.79 14.10
CA GLY A 118 26.75 19.86 13.52
C GLY A 118 27.16 19.30 12.14
N PHE A 119 28.19 19.90 11.52
CA PHE A 119 28.95 19.35 10.39
C PHE A 119 30.30 18.77 10.85
N ALA A 120 30.27 17.85 11.82
CA ALA A 120 31.45 17.20 12.37
C ALA A 120 31.28 15.67 12.33
#